data_AF-A0A953EIC2-F1
#
_entry.id   AF-A0A953EIC2-F1
#
_cell.length_a   1.000
_cell.length_b   1.000
_cell.length_c   1.000
_cell.angle_alpha   90.00
_cell.angle_beta   90.00
_cell.angle_gamma   90.00
#
_symmetry.space_group_name_H-M   'P 1'
#
loop_
_entity.id
_entity.type
_entity.pdbx_description
1 polymer ?
#
loop_
_entity_poly.entity_id
_entity_poly.type
_entity_poly.pdbx_seq_one_letter_code
_entity_poly.pdbx_strand_id
1 'polypeptide(L)'
;MIDEAKIKASAKEFKAMEQSAKQFITELFGKQEQFQIEEVSRAGRGKTWIVTVSYFQKHKSPNDLQKLMGLTGSRIYKQLTIQENGTVLGISNWSPASLTL
;
A
#
# COMPACT_ATOMS: atom_id res chain seq x y z
N MET A 1 -16.34 24.12 4.27
CA MET A 1 -16.51 23.44 2.97
C MET A 1 -15.17 22.79 2.67
N ILE A 2 -15.09 21.47 2.72
CA ILE A 2 -13.83 20.77 2.42
C ILE A 2 -13.81 20.63 0.91
N ASP A 3 -12.82 21.25 0.26
CA ASP A 3 -12.56 21.11 -1.17
C ASP A 3 -12.30 19.64 -1.47
N GLU A 4 -13.36 18.95 -1.91
CA GLU A 4 -13.28 17.69 -2.62
C GLU A 4 -12.59 17.95 -3.96
N ALA A 5 -11.27 18.09 -3.95
CA ALA A 5 -10.45 17.81 -5.11
C ALA A 5 -10.50 16.29 -5.35
N LYS A 6 -11.69 15.79 -5.71
CA LYS A 6 -11.94 14.44 -6.22
C LYS A 6 -11.10 14.31 -7.47
N ILE A 7 -9.98 13.63 -7.29
CA ILE A 7 -9.01 13.27 -8.32
C ILE A 7 -9.78 12.58 -9.45
N LYS A 8 -10.09 13.31 -10.53
CA LYS A 8 -10.49 12.70 -11.80
C LYS A 8 -9.24 12.16 -12.48
N ALA A 9 -8.65 11.11 -11.91
CA ALA A 9 -7.94 10.16 -12.76
C ALA A 9 -8.96 9.61 -13.75
N SER A 10 -8.58 9.47 -15.02
CA SER A 10 -9.31 8.55 -15.87
C SER A 10 -9.24 7.15 -15.23
N ALA A 11 -10.33 6.39 -15.27
CA ALA A 11 -10.36 5.03 -14.72
C ALA A 11 -9.22 4.13 -15.27
N LYS A 12 -8.66 4.49 -16.42
CA LYS A 12 -7.48 3.86 -17.04
C LYS A 12 -6.19 4.12 -16.26
N GLU A 13 -5.93 5.37 -15.86
CA GLU A 13 -4.74 5.73 -15.07
C GLU A 13 -4.78 5.11 -13.68
N PHE A 14 -5.95 5.09 -13.05
CA PHE A 14 -6.13 4.47 -11.75
C PHE A 14 -5.82 2.96 -11.80
N LYS A 15 -6.35 2.24 -12.80
CA LYS A 15 -6.06 0.82 -13.00
C LYS A 15 -4.58 0.55 -13.30
N ALA A 16 -3.95 1.40 -14.11
CA ALA A 16 -2.52 1.26 -14.41
C ALA A 16 -1.67 1.44 -13.14
N MET A 17 -1.97 2.45 -12.32
CA MET A 17 -1.32 2.68 -11.03
C MET A 17 -1.52 1.51 -10.06
N GLU A 18 -2.75 0.99 -9.93
CA GLU A 18 -3.06 -0.15 -9.06
C GLU A 18 -2.27 -1.40 -9.48
N GLN A 19 -2.19 -1.65 -10.80
CA GLN A 19 -1.42 -2.74 -11.33
C GLN A 19 0.08 -2.56 -11.07
N SER A 20 0.65 -1.37 -11.29
CA SER A 20 2.05 -1.07 -10.97
C SER A 20 2.35 -1.28 -9.49
N ALA A 21 1.46 -0.81 -8.60
CA ALA A 21 1.61 -0.97 -7.15
C ALA A 21 1.63 -2.45 -6.75
N LYS A 22 0.68 -3.23 -7.27
CA LYS A 22 0.57 -4.66 -6.99
C LYS A 22 1.76 -5.45 -7.52
N GLN A 23 2.22 -5.15 -8.74
CA GLN A 23 3.38 -5.78 -9.35
C GLN A 23 4.64 -5.49 -8.54
N PHE A 24 4.89 -4.22 -8.22
CA PHE A 24 6.08 -3.80 -7.47
C PHE A 24 6.16 -4.44 -6.08
N ILE A 25 5.03 -4.49 -5.35
CA ILE A 25 4.98 -5.15 -4.04
C ILE A 25 5.18 -6.66 -4.16
N THR A 26 4.63 -7.28 -5.21
CA THR A 26 4.80 -8.72 -5.47
C THR A 26 6.26 -9.05 -5.82
N GLU A 27 6.93 -8.20 -6.56
CA GLU A 27 8.35 -8.35 -6.90
C GLU A 27 9.25 -8.22 -5.66
N LEU A 28 8.99 -7.23 -4.80
CA LEU A 28 9.83 -6.99 -3.61
C LEU A 28 9.60 -8.00 -2.48
N PHE A 29 8.35 -8.37 -2.22
CA PHE A 29 7.99 -9.15 -1.03
C PHE A 29 7.49 -10.56 -1.36
N GLY A 30 7.31 -10.88 -2.64
CA GLY A 30 6.66 -12.11 -3.10
C GLY A 30 5.14 -11.98 -3.14
N LYS A 31 4.43 -13.09 -3.40
CA LYS A 31 2.97 -13.11 -3.35
C LYS A 31 2.50 -12.80 -1.92
N GLN A 32 1.77 -11.71 -1.76
CA GLN A 32 1.17 -11.34 -0.47
C GLN A 32 -0.28 -11.80 -0.39
N GLU A 33 -0.69 -12.25 0.80
CA GLU A 33 -2.09 -12.54 1.09
C GLU A 33 -2.82 -11.22 1.44
N GLN A 34 -4.10 -11.13 1.06
CA GLN A 34 -4.96 -9.99 1.40
C GLN A 34 -4.41 -8.60 1.01
N PHE A 35 -3.72 -8.51 -0.14
CA PHE A 35 -3.27 -7.23 -0.68
C PHE A 35 -4.46 -6.30 -0.96
N GLN A 36 -4.41 -5.07 -0.45
CA GLN A 36 -5.44 -4.05 -0.62
C GLN A 36 -4.81 -2.67 -0.83
N ILE A 37 -5.46 -1.83 -1.62
CA ILE A 37 -5.16 -0.40 -1.70
C ILE A 37 -6.05 0.30 -0.67
N GLU A 38 -5.42 0.97 0.29
CA GLU A 38 -6.10 1.68 1.38
C GLU A 38 -6.44 3.11 0.97
N GLU A 39 -5.45 3.80 0.39
CA GLU A 39 -5.55 5.22 0.08
C GLU A 39 -4.78 5.53 -1.20
N VAL A 40 -5.34 6.44 -1.99
CA VAL A 40 -4.71 6.97 -3.20
C VAL A 40 -4.85 8.48 -3.17
N SER A 41 -3.72 9.18 -3.17
CA SER A 41 -3.66 10.62 -3.27
C SER A 41 -2.72 11.06 -4.40
N ARG A 42 -2.87 12.30 -4.86
CA ARG A 42 -1.96 12.90 -5.83
C ARG A 42 -1.10 13.95 -5.15
N ALA A 43 0.20 13.94 -5.46
CA ALA A 43 1.19 14.91 -4.99
C ALA A 43 1.94 15.54 -6.17
N GLY A 44 2.73 16.59 -5.88
CA GLY A 44 3.64 17.20 -6.86
C GLY A 44 2.94 17.79 -8.10
N ARG A 45 2.03 18.76 -7.90
CA ARG A 45 1.18 19.34 -8.97
C ARG A 45 0.39 18.30 -9.78
N GLY A 46 0.08 17.15 -9.16
CA GLY A 46 -0.71 16.10 -9.77
C GLY A 46 0.06 15.07 -10.61
N LYS A 47 1.39 15.20 -10.74
CA LYS A 47 2.23 14.32 -11.56
C LYS A 47 2.62 13.01 -10.88
N THR A 48 2.29 12.86 -9.60
CA THR A 48 2.71 11.73 -8.77
C THR A 48 1.54 11.23 -7.96
N TRP A 49 1.38 9.92 -7.95
CA TRP A 49 0.48 9.15 -7.12
C TRP A 49 1.19 8.73 -5.85
N ILE A 50 0.55 8.96 -4.71
CA ILE A 50 0.91 8.39 -3.43
C ILE A 50 -0.13 7.31 -3.15
N VAL A 51 0.32 6.07 -3.06
CA VAL A 51 -0.53 4.89 -2.97
C VAL A 51 -0.20 4.17 -1.69
N THR A 52 -1.10 4.20 -0.73
CA THR A 52 -0.99 3.41 0.49
C THR A 52 -1.58 2.03 0.21
N VAL A 53 -0.76 1.01 0.35
CA VAL A 53 -1.13 -0.39 0.20
C VAL A 53 -0.97 -1.09 1.52
N SER A 54 -1.79 -2.11 1.74
CA SER A 54 -1.63 -3.01 2.86
C SER A 54 -1.66 -4.45 2.39
N TYR A 55 -1.01 -5.32 3.15
CA TYR A 55 -1.03 -6.75 2.90
C TYR A 55 -0.75 -7.54 4.17
N PHE A 56 -1.21 -8.78 4.21
CA PHE A 56 -0.96 -9.68 5.32
C PHE A 56 0.38 -10.39 5.13
N GLN A 57 1.27 -10.22 6.10
CA GLN A 57 2.55 -10.92 6.13
C GLN A 57 2.56 -11.92 7.28
N LYS A 58 2.68 -13.20 6.95
CA LYS A 58 2.88 -14.27 7.94
C LYS A 58 4.25 -14.14 8.60
N HIS A 59 4.30 -14.35 9.92
CA HIS A 59 5.57 -14.45 10.62
C HIS A 59 6.29 -15.73 10.17
N LYS A 60 7.56 -15.60 9.74
CA LYS A 60 8.35 -16.75 9.28
C LYS A 60 8.59 -17.78 10.39
N SER A 61 8.74 -17.31 11.63
CA SER A 61 8.96 -18.14 12.81
C SER A 61 8.25 -17.53 14.02
N PRO A 62 6.93 -17.73 14.18
CA PRO A 62 6.23 -17.27 15.37
C PRO A 62 6.73 -18.06 16.58
N ASN A 63 6.95 -17.38 17.71
CA ASN A 63 7.25 -18.07 18.97
C ASN A 63 5.99 -18.76 19.53
N ASP A 64 6.14 -19.64 20.52
CA ASP A 64 5.03 -20.46 20.98
C ASP A 64 3.90 -19.64 21.62
N LEU A 65 4.22 -18.50 22.27
CA LEU A 65 3.22 -17.55 22.75
C LEU A 65 2.44 -16.90 21.60
N GLN A 66 3.10 -16.50 20.52
CA GLN A 66 2.46 -15.92 19.33
C GLN A 66 1.56 -16.94 18.62
N LYS A 67 1.98 -18.20 18.55
CA LYS A 67 1.13 -19.29 18.04
C LYS A 67 -0.11 -19.48 18.90
N LEU A 68 0.05 -19.50 20.22
CA LEU A 68 -1.05 -19.71 21.17
C LEU A 68 -2.07 -18.56 21.16
N MET A 69 -1.62 -17.33 20.91
CA MET A 69 -2.48 -16.15 20.74
C MET A 69 -3.02 -15.97 19.31
N GLY A 70 -2.72 -16.88 18.39
CA GLY A 70 -3.14 -16.75 16.98
C GLY A 70 -2.47 -15.62 16.21
N LEU A 71 -1.43 -14.99 16.76
CA LEU A 71 -0.63 -13.92 16.14
C LEU A 71 0.37 -14.54 15.14
N THR A 72 -0.17 -15.10 14.07
CA THR A 72 0.60 -15.81 13.03
C THR A 72 1.03 -14.90 11.88
N GLY A 73 0.61 -13.64 11.90
CA GLY A 73 1.04 -12.62 10.96
C GLY A 73 0.59 -11.24 11.39
N SER A 74 0.99 -10.24 10.61
CA SER A 74 0.63 -8.84 10.83
C SER A 74 0.23 -8.20 9.51
N ARG A 75 -0.68 -7.22 9.57
CA ARG A 75 -0.98 -6.37 8.43
C ARG A 75 0.12 -5.33 8.31
N ILE A 76 0.83 -5.36 7.18
CA ILE A 76 1.90 -4.43 6.85
C ILE A 76 1.32 -3.35 5.96
N TYR A 77 1.70 -2.11 6.22
CA TYR A 77 1.32 -0.97 5.39
C TYR A 77 2.57 -0.37 4.74
N LYS A 78 2.45 -0.08 3.45
CA LYS A 78 3.50 0.54 2.65
C LYS A 78 2.90 1.70 1.89
N GLN A 79 3.69 2.75 1.71
CA GLN A 79 3.33 3.85 0.85
C GLN A 79 4.27 3.87 -0.36
N LEU A 80 3.68 3.85 -1.55
CA LEU A 80 4.36 3.87 -2.83
C LEU A 80 4.22 5.24 -3.47
N THR A 81 5.30 5.74 -4.04
CA THR A 81 5.30 6.95 -4.86
C THR A 81 5.40 6.53 -6.32
N ILE A 82 4.36 6.78 -7.12
CA ILE A 82 4.25 6.30 -8.50
C ILE A 82 4.05 7.50 -9.43
N GLN A 83 4.85 7.64 -10.48
CA GLN A 83 4.64 8.68 -11.50
C GLN A 83 3.42 8.38 -12.37
N GLU A 84 2.90 9.39 -13.08
CA GLU A 84 1.80 9.22 -14.04
C GLU A 84 2.08 8.18 -15.13
N ASN A 85 3.35 7.94 -15.48
CA ASN A 85 3.77 6.91 -16.42
C ASN A 85 3.78 5.48 -15.84
N GLY A 86 3.40 5.31 -14.56
CA GLY A 86 3.36 4.02 -13.87
C GLY A 86 4.70 3.61 -13.23
N THR A 87 5.76 4.42 -13.32
CA THR A 87 7.05 4.15 -12.69
C THR A 87 6.99 4.39 -11.18
N VAL A 88 7.37 3.38 -10.39
CA VAL A 88 7.50 3.50 -8.94
C VAL A 88 8.82 4.19 -8.60
N LEU A 89 8.75 5.38 -8.00
CA LEU A 89 9.90 6.17 -7.57
C LEU A 89 10.45 5.76 -6.20
N GLY A 90 9.60 5.19 -5.35
CA GLY A 90 10.01 4.85 -3.99
C GLY A 90 8.93 4.13 -3.19
N ILE A 91 9.39 3.50 -2.12
CA ILE A 91 8.57 2.81 -1.14
C ILE A 91 9.01 3.24 0.25
N SER A 92 8.04 3.49 1.14
CA SER A 92 8.29 3.75 2.55
C SER A 92 7.38 2.92 3.43
N ASN A 93 7.83 2.68 4.67
CA ASN A 93 6.95 2.16 5.70
C ASN A 93 5.91 3.23 6.01
N TRP A 94 4.64 2.83 6.00
CA TRP A 94 3.57 3.68 6.47
C TRP A 94 2.98 3.05 7.72
N SER A 95 2.64 3.87 8.69
CA SER A 95 1.81 3.44 9.80
C SER A 95 0.62 4.38 9.84
N PRO A 96 -0.62 3.89 9.89
CA PRO A 96 -1.71 4.76 10.29
C PRO A 96 -1.34 5.31 11.67
N ALA A 97 -1.53 6.61 11.88
CA ALA A 97 -1.22 7.27 13.16
C ALA A 97 -2.09 6.79 14.35
N SER A 98 -2.87 5.72 14.15
CA SER A 98 -3.94 5.26 15.04
C SER A 98 -3.85 3.74 15.31
N LEU A 99 -2.64 3.20 15.46
CA LEU A 99 -2.41 1.88 16.06
C LEU A 99 -1.53 2.03 17.32
N THR A 100 -1.90 2.96 18.20
CA THR A 100 -1.62 2.78 19.62
C THR A 100 -2.53 1.67 20.12
N LEU A 101 -1.87 0.60 20.59
CA LEU A 101 -2.41 -0.62 21.23
C LEU A 101 -3.64 -0.38 22.10
#